data_AF-A0A939WX59-F1
#
_entry.id   AF-A0A939WX59-F1
#
_cell.length_a   1.000
_cell.length_b   1.000
_cell.length_c   1.000
_cell.angle_alpha   90.00
_cell.angle_beta   90.00
_cell.angle_gamma   90.00
#
_symmetry.space_group_name_H-M   'P 1'
#
loop_
_entity.id
_entity.type
_entity.pdbx_description
1 polymer ?
#
loop_
_entity_poly.entity_id
_entity_poly.type
_entity_poly.pdbx_seq_one_letter_code
_entity_poly.pdbx_strand_id
1 'polypeptide(L)'
;MINREIIRTKIVQLTYAYYQNGNKNIDSAEKELFFSLSKAYDLYNYLLALIVAVTKEARRRNEVLTARAQREGTEAPSQKFALNRFALQLEENKELNEFVSTLKHTWNDDQEFVAKLYELIEGSDIYQEYMASTVDNYDADRELWRKIYRTLIQNNPDLDVVLEEVSLYWNDDKEIVDTFVLKTIKRFDEQNGAKQELLPEWDSDEEKDFARKLFRAAILNADEYQRYMSEASRNWDFSRLAYMDVVIMQIAIAEMLTFPNIPISVTINEFVDLAKLYSTHKSGGYINGMLDAIARHLIDTGKLVKFIDPKPEKPAKVPKAPKVMKAVKVKPSGRKRIIRNKEE
;
A
#
# COMPACT_ATOMS: atom_id res chain seq x y z
N MET A 1 -5.13 5.31 12.31
CA MET A 1 -4.32 4.55 11.34
C MET A 1 -5.25 4.09 10.23
N ILE A 2 -6.30 3.37 10.60
CA ILE A 2 -7.40 3.01 9.71
C ILE A 2 -8.01 4.29 9.13
N ASN A 3 -7.88 4.41 7.82
CA ASN A 3 -8.35 5.50 6.98
C ASN A 3 -9.18 4.92 5.81
N ARG A 4 -9.76 5.79 4.97
CA ARG A 4 -10.59 5.39 3.83
C ARG A 4 -9.91 4.41 2.87
N GLU A 5 -8.59 4.49 2.70
CA GLU A 5 -7.85 3.60 1.81
C GLU A 5 -7.91 2.14 2.30
N ILE A 6 -7.52 1.87 3.55
CA ILE A 6 -7.65 0.53 4.16
C ILE A 6 -9.12 0.09 4.15
N ILE A 7 -10.03 0.99 4.52
CA ILE A 7 -11.46 0.67 4.60
C ILE A 7 -12.00 0.20 3.25
N ARG A 8 -11.70 0.90 2.15
CA ARG A 8 -12.15 0.51 0.80
C ARG A 8 -11.58 -0.85 0.41
N THR A 9 -10.29 -1.08 0.67
CA THR A 9 -9.64 -2.37 0.40
C THR A 9 -10.36 -3.51 1.12
N LYS A 10 -10.59 -3.38 2.43
CA LYS A 10 -11.31 -4.39 3.22
C LYS A 10 -12.75 -4.58 2.75
N ILE A 11 -13.44 -3.52 2.38
CA ILE A 11 -14.80 -3.62 1.85
C ILE A 11 -14.82 -4.37 0.52
N VAL A 12 -13.86 -4.18 -0.39
CA VAL A 12 -13.76 -4.96 -1.63
C VAL A 12 -13.56 -6.44 -1.33
N GLN A 13 -12.58 -6.77 -0.50
CA GLN A 13 -12.26 -8.16 -0.13
C GLN A 13 -13.46 -8.86 0.52
N LEU A 14 -14.10 -8.23 1.51
CA LEU A 14 -15.20 -8.85 2.23
C LEU A 14 -16.53 -8.83 1.48
N THR A 15 -16.78 -7.86 0.61
CA THR A 15 -17.96 -7.90 -0.28
C THR A 15 -17.81 -9.05 -1.28
N TYR A 16 -16.60 -9.26 -1.82
CA TYR A 16 -16.32 -10.42 -2.67
C TYR A 16 -16.54 -11.73 -1.90
N ALA A 17 -15.94 -11.87 -0.72
CA ALA A 17 -16.08 -13.06 0.12
C ALA A 17 -17.54 -13.31 0.52
N TYR A 18 -18.28 -12.26 0.87
CA TYR A 18 -19.71 -12.32 1.22
C TYR A 18 -20.55 -12.97 0.11
N TYR A 19 -20.25 -12.68 -1.15
CA TYR A 19 -20.98 -13.26 -2.27
C TYR A 19 -20.52 -14.66 -2.66
N GLN A 20 -19.27 -15.01 -2.43
CA GLN A 20 -18.77 -16.38 -2.61
C GLN A 20 -19.31 -17.31 -1.51
N ASN A 21 -19.53 -16.78 -0.32
CA ASN A 21 -20.09 -17.52 0.80
C ASN A 21 -21.60 -17.72 0.62
N GLY A 22 -22.06 -18.97 0.68
CA GLY A 22 -23.48 -19.30 0.48
C GLY A 22 -24.41 -18.77 1.59
N ASN A 23 -23.87 -18.42 2.77
CA ASN A 23 -24.64 -17.90 3.89
C ASN A 23 -24.54 -16.37 3.97
N LYS A 24 -25.49 -15.69 3.32
CA LYS A 24 -25.54 -14.23 3.14
C LYS A 24 -26.06 -13.50 4.37
N ASN A 25 -25.37 -13.63 5.51
CA ASN A 25 -25.71 -12.87 6.73
C ASN A 25 -24.87 -11.59 6.82
N ILE A 26 -25.53 -10.45 6.64
CA ILE A 26 -24.88 -9.12 6.63
C ILE A 26 -24.29 -8.73 7.99
N ASP A 27 -24.94 -9.08 9.11
CA ASP A 27 -24.45 -8.71 10.43
C ASP A 27 -23.19 -9.49 10.80
N SER A 28 -23.11 -10.76 10.40
CA SER A 28 -21.88 -11.55 10.50
C SER A 28 -20.76 -10.96 9.64
N ALA A 29 -21.08 -10.55 8.41
CA ALA A 29 -20.09 -9.95 7.51
C ALA A 29 -19.60 -8.58 7.99
N GLU A 30 -20.48 -7.76 8.59
CA GLU A 30 -20.07 -6.48 9.20
C GLU A 30 -19.16 -6.70 10.40
N LYS A 31 -19.44 -7.70 11.24
CA LYS A 31 -18.53 -8.06 12.35
C LYS A 31 -17.16 -8.47 11.83
N GLU A 32 -17.13 -9.26 10.74
CA GLU A 32 -15.89 -9.66 10.09
C GLU A 32 -15.11 -8.45 9.54
N LEU A 33 -15.79 -7.46 8.98
CA LEU A 33 -15.17 -6.20 8.54
C LEU A 33 -14.45 -5.50 9.68
N PHE A 34 -15.15 -5.23 10.78
CA PHE A 34 -14.54 -4.56 11.92
C PHE A 34 -13.44 -5.39 12.58
N PHE A 35 -13.58 -6.71 12.61
CA PHE A 35 -12.54 -7.59 13.10
C PHE A 35 -11.27 -7.52 12.23
N SER A 36 -11.41 -7.65 10.91
CA SER A 36 -10.28 -7.57 9.97
C SER A 36 -9.58 -6.21 10.01
N LEU A 37 -10.33 -5.11 10.17
CA LEU A 37 -9.77 -3.77 10.31
C LEU A 37 -8.98 -3.62 11.62
N SER A 38 -9.48 -4.19 12.71
CA SER A 38 -8.74 -4.24 13.98
C SER A 38 -7.46 -5.08 13.86
N LYS A 39 -7.49 -6.17 13.08
CA LYS A 39 -6.29 -6.97 12.78
C LYS A 39 -5.21 -6.22 12.01
N ALA A 40 -5.55 -5.27 11.14
CA ALA A 40 -4.57 -4.38 10.53
C ALA A 40 -3.87 -3.50 11.58
N TYR A 41 -4.60 -3.06 12.62
CA TYR A 41 -4.02 -2.27 13.71
C TYR A 41 -3.15 -3.12 14.64
N ASP A 42 -3.54 -4.38 14.88
CA ASP A 42 -2.68 -5.34 15.59
C ASP A 42 -1.33 -5.49 14.85
N LEU A 43 -1.37 -5.65 13.52
CA LEU A 43 -0.15 -5.77 12.70
C LEU A 43 0.76 -4.55 12.83
N TYR A 44 0.19 -3.35 12.79
CA TYR A 44 0.93 -2.10 12.96
C TYR A 44 1.74 -2.07 14.26
N ASN A 45 1.10 -2.41 15.39
CA ASN A 45 1.78 -2.46 16.68
C ASN A 45 2.77 -3.63 16.75
N TYR A 46 2.44 -4.78 16.16
CA TYR A 46 3.32 -5.95 16.09
C TYR A 46 4.64 -5.63 15.35
N LEU A 47 4.56 -4.89 14.25
CA LEU A 47 5.74 -4.46 13.47
C LEU A 47 6.56 -3.38 14.19
N LEU A 48 5.94 -2.51 15.00
CA LEU A 48 6.69 -1.62 15.89
C LEU A 48 7.44 -2.40 16.99
N ALA A 49 6.81 -3.44 17.55
CA ALA A 49 7.46 -4.30 18.53
C ALA A 49 8.66 -5.08 17.95
N LEU A 50 8.69 -5.32 16.63
CA LEU A 50 9.83 -5.96 15.96
C LEU A 50 11.12 -5.13 16.10
N ILE A 51 11.01 -3.80 15.99
CA ILE A 51 12.14 -2.88 16.17
C ILE A 51 12.74 -3.04 17.57
N VAL A 52 11.87 -3.12 18.58
CA VAL A 52 12.28 -3.33 19.98
C VAL A 52 12.94 -4.71 20.14
N ALA A 53 12.36 -5.76 19.56
CA ALA A 53 12.90 -7.12 19.64
C ALA A 53 14.31 -7.22 19.03
N VAL A 54 14.53 -6.65 17.84
CA VAL A 54 15.85 -6.61 17.20
C VAL A 54 16.86 -5.82 18.03
N THR A 55 16.45 -4.68 18.61
CA THR A 55 17.35 -3.87 19.46
C THR A 55 17.71 -4.60 20.75
N LYS A 56 16.77 -5.35 21.35
CA LYS A 56 17.02 -6.23 22.49
C LYS A 56 18.03 -7.32 22.15
N GLU A 57 17.90 -7.96 20.99
CA GLU A 57 18.87 -8.93 20.51
C GLU A 57 20.26 -8.30 20.33
N ALA A 58 20.34 -7.09 19.77
CA ALA A 58 21.59 -6.37 19.63
C ALA A 58 22.26 -6.05 20.98
N ARG A 59 21.48 -5.63 21.99
CA ARG A 59 22.00 -5.44 23.37
C ARG A 59 22.55 -6.75 23.94
N ARG A 60 21.80 -7.84 23.82
CA ARG A 60 22.23 -9.16 24.30
C ARG A 60 23.55 -9.58 23.66
N ARG A 61 23.74 -9.40 22.35
CA ARG A 61 25.02 -9.69 21.68
C ARG A 61 26.13 -8.76 22.12
N ASN A 62 25.86 -7.46 22.26
CA ASN A 62 26.83 -6.48 22.73
C ASN A 62 27.32 -6.79 24.15
N GLU A 63 26.44 -7.21 25.07
CA GLU A 63 26.79 -7.62 26.43
C GLU A 63 27.76 -8.81 26.43
N VAL A 64 27.48 -9.83 25.62
CA VAL A 64 28.35 -11.02 25.48
C VAL A 64 29.72 -10.62 24.93
N LEU A 65 29.77 -9.79 23.89
CA LEU A 65 31.02 -9.30 23.29
C LEU A 65 31.81 -8.42 24.27
N THR A 66 31.13 -7.57 25.03
CA THR A 66 31.74 -6.72 26.06
C THR A 66 32.37 -7.57 27.17
N ALA A 67 31.65 -8.58 27.68
CA ALA A 67 32.18 -9.50 28.68
C ALA A 67 33.36 -10.33 28.15
N ARG A 68 33.38 -10.64 26.85
CA ARG A 68 34.52 -11.29 26.20
C ARG A 68 35.72 -10.34 26.11
N ALA A 69 35.53 -9.11 25.66
CA ALA A 69 36.59 -8.12 25.55
C ALA A 69 37.26 -7.83 26.90
N GLN A 70 36.46 -7.73 27.97
CA GLN A 70 36.96 -7.58 29.34
C GLN A 70 37.84 -8.77 29.79
N ARG A 71 37.45 -10.00 29.45
CA ARG A 71 38.23 -11.20 29.79
C ARG A 71 39.53 -11.31 28.97
N GLU A 72 39.49 -10.89 27.71
CA GLU A 72 40.62 -10.99 26.77
C GLU A 72 41.53 -9.75 26.80
N GLY A 73 41.14 -8.68 27.49
CA GLY A 73 41.88 -7.41 27.55
C GLY A 73 41.86 -6.65 26.22
N THR A 74 40.84 -6.87 25.38
CA THR A 74 40.66 -6.20 24.09
C THR A 74 39.70 -5.01 24.19
N GLU A 75 39.61 -4.22 23.12
CA GLU A 75 38.71 -3.08 23.06
C GLU A 75 37.23 -3.52 23.09
N ALA A 76 36.41 -2.82 23.88
CA ALA A 76 34.98 -3.12 23.98
C ALA A 76 34.24 -2.72 22.71
N PRO A 77 33.20 -3.48 22.29
CA PRO A 77 32.41 -3.13 21.12
C PRO A 77 31.61 -1.84 21.34
N SER A 78 31.39 -1.08 20.27
CA SER A 78 30.54 0.12 20.32
C SER A 78 29.11 -0.22 20.72
N GLN A 79 28.55 0.55 21.65
CA GLN A 79 27.18 0.40 22.12
C GLN A 79 26.17 1.22 21.30
N LYS A 80 26.62 1.95 20.27
CA LYS A 80 25.82 2.93 19.53
C LYS A 80 24.47 2.38 19.04
N PHE A 81 24.46 1.24 18.35
CA PHE A 81 23.23 0.60 17.91
C PHE A 81 22.47 -0.07 19.06
N ALA A 82 23.18 -0.74 19.96
CA ALA A 82 22.58 -1.44 21.11
C ALA A 82 21.81 -0.48 22.03
N LEU A 83 22.24 0.78 22.14
CA LEU A 83 21.61 1.83 22.93
C LEU A 83 20.97 2.91 22.05
N ASN A 84 20.49 2.54 20.86
CA ASN A 84 19.82 3.45 19.94
C ASN A 84 18.62 4.14 20.62
N ARG A 85 18.67 5.47 20.77
CA ARG A 85 17.72 6.24 21.60
C ARG A 85 16.28 6.16 21.11
N PHE A 86 16.07 6.11 19.80
CA PHE A 86 14.72 5.94 19.23
C PHE A 86 14.13 4.58 19.62
N ALA A 87 14.90 3.49 19.49
CA ALA A 87 14.43 2.17 19.85
C ALA A 87 14.21 2.01 21.37
N LEU A 88 15.05 2.64 22.20
CA LEU A 88 14.85 2.70 23.66
C LEU A 88 13.55 3.43 24.00
N GLN A 89 13.29 4.58 23.37
CA GLN A 89 12.03 5.29 23.59
C GLN A 89 10.81 4.46 23.16
N LEU A 90 10.91 3.74 22.04
CA LEU A 90 9.86 2.85 21.56
C LEU A 90 9.63 1.68 22.51
N GLU A 91 10.69 1.12 23.10
CA GLU A 91 10.62 0.07 24.12
C GLU A 91 9.90 0.54 25.39
N GLU A 92 10.10 1.79 25.81
CA GLU A 92 9.44 2.38 26.98
C GLU A 92 8.03 2.91 26.69
N ASN A 93 7.59 2.88 25.43
CA ASN A 93 6.31 3.45 25.00
C ASN A 93 5.13 2.76 25.71
N LYS A 94 4.25 3.56 26.33
CA LYS A 94 3.14 3.02 27.14
C LYS A 94 2.09 2.29 26.31
N GLU A 95 1.69 2.86 25.18
CA GLU A 95 0.64 2.29 24.31
C GLU A 95 1.13 0.98 23.68
N LEU A 96 2.38 0.95 23.21
CA LEU A 96 2.97 -0.27 22.67
C LEU A 96 3.07 -1.37 23.73
N ASN A 97 3.51 -1.05 24.94
CA ASN A 97 3.62 -2.02 26.03
C ASN A 97 2.25 -2.55 26.47
N GLU A 98 1.22 -1.69 26.50
CA GLU A 98 -0.15 -2.12 26.75
C GLU A 98 -0.60 -3.13 25.69
N PHE A 99 -0.42 -2.82 24.41
CA PHE A 99 -0.72 -3.76 23.32
C PHE A 99 0.04 -5.08 23.44
N VAL A 100 1.37 -5.02 23.61
CA VAL A 100 2.23 -6.23 23.71
C VAL A 100 1.80 -7.12 24.88
N SER A 101 1.31 -6.53 25.99
CA SER A 101 0.81 -7.30 27.14
C SER A 101 -0.45 -8.11 26.84
N THR A 102 -1.20 -7.76 25.79
CA THR A 102 -2.41 -8.48 25.35
C THR A 102 -2.12 -9.60 24.35
N LEU A 103 -0.91 -9.62 23.78
CA LEU A 103 -0.54 -10.59 22.76
C LEU A 103 -0.38 -11.99 23.35
N LYS A 104 -0.89 -12.98 22.62
CA LYS A 104 -0.62 -14.40 22.89
C LYS A 104 0.67 -14.89 22.26
N HIS A 105 1.14 -14.20 21.23
CA HIS A 105 2.33 -14.50 20.46
C HIS A 105 3.14 -13.22 20.30
N THR A 106 4.43 -13.29 20.60
CA THR A 106 5.34 -12.15 20.59
C THR A 106 6.62 -12.51 19.85
N TRP A 107 7.45 -11.52 19.54
CA TRP A 107 8.77 -11.77 18.96
C TRP A 107 9.73 -12.58 19.85
N ASN A 108 9.39 -12.81 21.13
CA ASN A 108 10.14 -13.76 21.98
C ASN A 108 9.86 -15.23 21.62
N ASP A 109 8.79 -15.49 20.90
CA ASP A 109 8.44 -16.82 20.37
C ASP A 109 9.20 -17.08 19.05
N ASP A 110 9.57 -16.02 18.33
CA ASP A 110 10.30 -16.06 17.04
C ASP A 110 11.78 -15.63 17.15
N GLN A 111 12.48 -16.03 18.21
CA GLN A 111 13.86 -15.56 18.47
C GLN A 111 14.85 -15.87 17.34
N GLU A 112 14.66 -16.99 16.64
CA GLU A 112 15.50 -17.35 15.50
C GLU A 112 15.35 -16.36 14.35
N PHE A 113 14.12 -15.95 14.04
CA PHE A 113 13.84 -14.93 13.03
C PHE A 113 14.46 -13.59 13.44
N VAL A 114 14.26 -13.16 14.69
CA VAL A 114 14.83 -11.90 15.21
C VAL A 114 16.36 -11.91 15.14
N ALA A 115 17.00 -13.03 15.47
CA ALA A 115 18.46 -13.18 15.39
C ALA A 115 18.97 -13.09 13.95
N LYS A 116 18.32 -13.77 12.99
CA LYS A 116 18.66 -13.70 11.56
C LYS A 116 18.44 -12.29 10.99
N LEU A 117 17.35 -11.63 11.37
CA LEU A 117 17.08 -10.26 10.96
C LEU A 117 18.15 -9.30 11.50
N TYR A 118 18.58 -9.48 12.75
CA TYR A 118 19.68 -8.67 13.29
C TYR A 118 21.00 -8.90 12.53
N GLU A 119 21.34 -10.14 12.18
CA GLU A 119 22.52 -10.45 11.36
C GLU A 119 22.46 -9.80 9.98
N LEU A 120 21.27 -9.82 9.35
CA LEU A 120 21.04 -9.14 8.07
C LEU A 120 21.26 -7.62 8.22
N ILE A 121 20.78 -7.03 9.31
CA ILE A 121 20.98 -5.60 9.60
C ILE A 121 22.47 -5.31 9.82
N GLU A 122 23.15 -6.07 10.67
CA GLU A 122 24.58 -5.89 10.98
C GLU A 122 25.45 -6.01 9.73
N GLY A 123 25.11 -6.93 8.82
CA GLY A 123 25.79 -7.11 7.54
C GLY A 123 25.48 -6.05 6.47
N SER A 124 24.57 -5.10 6.72
CA SER A 124 24.15 -4.11 5.72
C SER A 124 25.00 -2.85 5.69
N ASP A 125 25.16 -2.25 4.50
CA ASP A 125 25.83 -0.95 4.34
C ASP A 125 25.18 0.14 5.21
N ILE A 126 23.85 0.09 5.38
CA ILE A 126 23.10 1.04 6.21
C ILE A 126 23.61 1.03 7.66
N TYR A 127 23.85 -0.16 8.22
CA TYR A 127 24.37 -0.31 9.57
C TYR A 127 25.84 0.11 9.65
N GLN A 128 26.67 -0.34 8.70
CA GLN A 128 28.10 -0.02 8.68
C GLN A 128 28.34 1.50 8.56
N GLU A 129 27.61 2.19 7.69
CA GLU A 129 27.65 3.65 7.57
C GLU A 129 27.24 4.35 8.86
N TYR A 130 26.19 3.88 9.53
CA TYR A 130 25.75 4.44 10.80
C TYR A 130 26.78 4.24 11.92
N MET A 131 27.38 3.06 12.01
CA MET A 131 28.40 2.74 13.01
C MET A 131 29.69 3.52 12.79
N ALA A 132 30.06 3.79 11.53
CA ALA A 132 31.23 4.60 11.17
C ALA A 132 31.00 6.13 11.32
N SER A 133 29.74 6.57 11.34
CA SER A 133 29.38 7.99 11.44
C SER A 133 29.71 8.57 12.82
N THR A 134 30.28 9.78 12.83
CA THR A 134 30.50 10.58 14.04
C THR A 134 29.22 11.26 14.55
N VAL A 135 28.15 11.26 13.75
CA VAL A 135 26.84 11.79 14.17
C VAL A 135 26.20 10.80 15.14
N ASP A 136 25.97 11.27 16.36
CA ASP A 136 25.42 10.47 17.46
C ASP A 136 24.34 11.26 18.20
N ASN A 137 23.18 11.38 17.56
CA ASN A 137 21.99 12.04 18.10
C ASN A 137 20.72 11.24 17.81
N TYR A 138 19.62 11.61 18.47
CA TYR A 138 18.33 10.95 18.33
C TYR A 138 17.83 10.91 16.88
N ASP A 139 18.03 11.99 16.11
CA ASP A 139 17.62 12.05 14.71
C ASP A 139 18.35 11.02 13.84
N ALA A 140 19.66 10.82 14.06
CA ALA A 140 20.43 9.80 13.38
C ALA A 140 19.95 8.39 13.75
N ASP A 141 19.62 8.16 15.01
CA ASP A 141 19.10 6.89 15.53
C ASP A 141 17.74 6.54 14.91
N ARG A 142 16.85 7.52 14.83
CA ARG A 142 15.51 7.40 14.23
C ARG A 142 15.58 7.20 12.72
N GLU A 143 16.42 7.97 12.03
CA GLU A 143 16.57 7.85 10.57
C GLU A 143 17.25 6.53 10.18
N LEU A 144 18.16 6.00 11.00
CA LEU A 144 18.68 4.64 10.83
C LEU A 144 17.54 3.62 10.79
N TRP A 145 16.69 3.60 11.80
CA TRP A 145 15.57 2.64 11.86
C TRP A 145 14.60 2.80 10.71
N ARG A 146 14.36 4.03 10.26
CA ARG A 146 13.56 4.29 9.07
C ARG A 146 14.17 3.68 7.81
N LYS A 147 15.50 3.77 7.64
CA LYS A 147 16.23 3.16 6.51
C LYS A 147 16.23 1.64 6.60
N ILE A 148 16.55 1.08 7.77
CA ILE A 148 16.49 -0.36 8.04
C ILE A 148 15.11 -0.90 7.69
N TYR A 149 14.05 -0.27 8.19
CA TYR A 149 12.70 -0.73 7.96
C TYR A 149 12.35 -0.76 6.48
N ARG A 150 12.61 0.35 5.77
CA ARG A 150 12.33 0.48 4.34
C ARG A 150 13.08 -0.53 3.48
N THR A 151 14.33 -0.81 3.81
CA THR A 151 15.21 -1.59 2.94
C THR A 151 15.24 -3.08 3.29
N LEU A 152 15.12 -3.43 4.57
CA LEU A 152 15.35 -4.78 5.07
C LEU A 152 14.12 -5.45 5.70
N ILE A 153 13.07 -4.68 6.03
CA ILE A 153 11.87 -5.21 6.72
C ILE A 153 10.63 -5.17 5.80
N GLN A 154 10.38 -4.05 5.12
CA GLN A 154 9.14 -3.83 4.35
C GLN A 154 8.88 -4.91 3.28
N ASN A 155 9.91 -5.40 2.59
CA ASN A 155 9.78 -6.42 1.54
C ASN A 155 10.58 -7.69 1.87
N ASN A 156 10.51 -8.11 3.14
CA ASN A 156 11.26 -9.27 3.63
C ASN A 156 10.40 -10.54 3.54
N PRO A 157 10.71 -11.50 2.66
CA PRO A 157 9.91 -12.71 2.50
C PRO A 157 9.94 -13.62 3.73
N ASP A 158 11.03 -13.62 4.51
CA ASP A 158 11.10 -14.40 5.74
C ASP A 158 10.15 -13.82 6.81
N LEU A 159 9.97 -12.50 6.83
CA LEU A 159 8.98 -11.84 7.68
C LEU A 159 7.56 -12.23 7.25
N ASP A 160 7.28 -12.26 5.94
CA ASP A 160 5.96 -12.60 5.43
C ASP A 160 5.52 -14.00 5.87
N VAL A 161 6.46 -14.96 5.88
CA VAL A 161 6.20 -16.33 6.39
C VAL A 161 5.81 -16.31 7.88
N VAL A 162 6.57 -15.59 8.72
CA VAL A 162 6.27 -15.50 10.16
C VAL A 162 4.91 -14.85 10.39
N LEU A 163 4.60 -13.76 9.67
CA LEU A 163 3.32 -13.07 9.80
C LEU A 163 2.13 -13.96 9.38
N GLU A 164 2.29 -14.79 8.36
CA GLU A 164 1.28 -15.74 7.90
C GLU A 164 0.95 -16.79 8.97
N GLU A 165 1.98 -17.29 9.67
CA GLU A 165 1.82 -18.25 10.76
C GLU A 165 1.09 -17.65 11.98
N VAL A 166 1.30 -16.36 12.25
CA VAL A 166 0.66 -15.66 13.38
C VAL A 166 -0.78 -15.27 13.08
N SER A 167 -1.08 -14.81 11.86
CA SER A 167 -2.41 -14.29 11.51
C SER A 167 -2.70 -14.33 10.02
N LEU A 168 -3.79 -15.02 9.67
CA LEU A 168 -4.34 -15.09 8.30
C LEU A 168 -4.81 -13.72 7.76
N TYR A 169 -4.92 -12.70 8.61
CA TYR A 169 -5.42 -11.38 8.22
C TYR A 169 -4.31 -10.40 7.82
N TRP A 170 -3.07 -10.67 8.19
CA TRP A 170 -2.00 -9.66 8.16
C TRP A 170 -1.37 -9.47 6.79
N ASN A 171 -1.21 -10.53 6.01
CA ASN A 171 -0.49 -10.47 4.74
C ASN A 171 -1.11 -9.47 3.75
N ASP A 172 -2.44 -9.42 3.68
CA ASP A 172 -3.16 -8.53 2.77
C ASP A 172 -3.06 -7.04 3.16
N ASP A 173 -2.74 -6.74 4.43
CA ASP A 173 -2.66 -5.36 4.95
C ASP A 173 -1.24 -4.84 5.06
N LYS A 174 -0.24 -5.73 4.97
CA LYS A 174 1.15 -5.43 5.30
C LYS A 174 1.69 -4.23 4.52
N GLU A 175 1.47 -4.18 3.21
CA GLU A 175 1.99 -3.10 2.35
C GLU A 175 1.50 -1.73 2.84
N ILE A 176 0.22 -1.60 3.16
CA ILE A 176 -0.37 -0.35 3.63
C ILE A 176 0.11 -0.06 5.07
N VAL A 177 0.11 -1.08 5.94
CA VAL A 177 0.55 -0.94 7.34
C VAL A 177 2.01 -0.50 7.44
N ASP A 178 2.89 -0.99 6.56
CA ASP A 178 4.29 -0.58 6.50
C ASP A 178 4.45 0.93 6.27
N THR A 179 3.56 1.54 5.49
CA THR A 179 3.56 3.00 5.30
C THR A 179 3.27 3.75 6.60
N PHE A 180 2.39 3.20 7.44
CA PHE A 180 2.05 3.76 8.74
C PHE A 180 3.16 3.57 9.76
N VAL A 181 3.84 2.42 9.77
CA VAL A 181 5.03 2.20 10.60
C VAL A 181 6.12 3.21 10.26
N LEU A 182 6.44 3.39 8.98
CA LEU A 182 7.40 4.40 8.52
C LEU A 182 6.99 5.83 8.88
N LYS A 183 5.69 6.14 8.79
CA LYS A 183 5.12 7.44 9.21
C LYS A 183 5.28 7.66 10.70
N THR A 184 5.09 6.62 11.52
CA THR A 184 5.28 6.66 12.97
C THR A 184 6.74 6.88 13.32
N ILE A 185 7.67 6.10 12.75
CA ILE A 185 9.11 6.29 12.98
C ILE A 185 9.49 7.75 12.72
N LYS A 186 9.03 8.34 11.60
CA LYS A 186 9.34 9.74 11.26
C LYS A 186 8.76 10.77 12.24
N ARG A 187 7.64 10.47 12.91
CA ARG A 187 6.90 11.41 13.78
C ARG A 187 7.38 11.42 15.23
N PHE A 188 8.12 10.40 15.65
CA PHE A 188 8.62 10.28 17.01
C PHE A 188 9.49 11.49 17.40
N ASP A 189 9.25 12.01 18.59
CA ASP A 189 9.98 13.13 19.19
C ASP A 189 10.58 12.69 20.53
N GLU A 190 11.89 12.88 20.70
CA GLU A 190 12.65 12.52 21.89
C GLU A 190 12.04 13.12 23.17
N GLN A 191 11.48 14.34 23.08
CA GLN A 191 10.95 15.07 24.24
C GLN A 191 9.74 14.39 24.87
N ASN A 192 9.01 13.57 24.10
CA ASN A 192 7.82 12.87 24.59
C ASN A 192 8.17 11.63 25.41
N GLY A 193 9.40 11.09 25.28
CA GLY A 193 9.84 9.87 25.96
C GLY A 193 8.82 8.73 25.84
N ALA A 194 8.58 8.03 26.95
CA ALA A 194 7.58 6.96 27.07
C ALA A 194 6.12 7.36 26.76
N LYS A 195 5.81 8.68 26.72
CA LYS A 195 4.47 9.21 26.45
C LYS A 195 4.25 9.58 24.98
N GLN A 196 5.19 9.26 24.09
CA GLN A 196 5.02 9.46 22.66
C GLN A 196 3.76 8.74 22.18
N GLU A 197 2.78 9.47 21.64
CA GLU A 197 1.56 8.87 21.10
C GLU A 197 1.89 8.07 19.83
N LEU A 198 1.28 6.88 19.71
CA LEU A 198 1.25 6.12 18.46
C LEU A 198 0.11 6.62 17.58
N LEU A 199 -0.01 6.07 16.37
CA LEU A 199 -1.20 6.35 15.58
C LEU A 199 -2.41 5.69 16.26
N PRO A 200 -3.53 6.43 16.44
CA PRO A 200 -4.75 5.82 16.97
C PRO A 200 -5.25 4.74 16.02
N GLU A 201 -6.04 3.77 16.50
CA GLU A 201 -6.62 2.72 15.65
C GLU A 201 -7.39 3.34 14.48
N TRP A 202 -8.39 4.18 14.78
CA TRP A 202 -9.18 4.94 13.82
C TRP A 202 -8.65 6.37 13.68
N ASP A 203 -8.61 6.90 12.46
CA ASP A 203 -8.24 8.32 12.25
C ASP A 203 -9.31 9.27 12.84
N SER A 204 -10.59 8.85 12.79
CA SER A 204 -11.70 9.52 13.45
C SER A 204 -12.91 8.59 13.60
N ASP A 205 -13.88 8.98 14.42
CA ASP A 205 -15.18 8.28 14.49
C ASP A 205 -15.94 8.34 13.15
N GLU A 206 -15.69 9.36 12.33
CA GLU A 206 -16.26 9.48 10.98
C GLU A 206 -15.76 8.36 10.07
N GLU A 207 -14.51 7.93 10.21
CA GLU A 207 -13.96 6.81 9.44
C GLU A 207 -14.60 5.47 9.83
N LYS A 208 -14.92 5.30 11.11
CA LYS A 208 -15.65 4.13 11.62
C LYS A 208 -17.08 4.07 11.08
N ASP A 209 -17.75 5.22 11.04
CA ASP A 209 -19.09 5.35 10.46
C ASP A 209 -19.06 5.18 8.93
N PHE A 210 -18.05 5.72 8.25
CA PHE A 210 -17.81 5.53 6.82
C PHE A 210 -17.70 4.04 6.47
N ALA A 211 -16.88 3.28 7.21
CA ALA A 211 -16.73 1.83 7.00
C ALA A 211 -18.07 1.08 7.09
N ARG A 212 -18.83 1.32 8.16
CA ARG A 212 -20.15 0.70 8.35
C ARG A 212 -21.12 1.06 7.24
N LYS A 213 -21.27 2.36 6.96
CA LYS A 213 -22.24 2.87 5.99
C LYS A 213 -21.92 2.38 4.58
N LEU A 214 -20.66 2.47 4.16
CA LEU A 214 -20.25 2.05 2.82
C LEU A 214 -20.47 0.55 2.64
N PHE A 215 -20.06 -0.28 3.61
CA PHE A 215 -20.21 -1.73 3.54
C PHE A 215 -21.68 -2.15 3.47
N ARG A 216 -22.52 -1.62 4.36
CA ARG A 216 -23.96 -1.90 4.34
C ARG A 216 -24.62 -1.40 3.06
N ALA A 217 -24.31 -0.19 2.61
CA ALA A 217 -24.88 0.37 1.38
C ALA A 217 -24.50 -0.49 0.16
N ALA A 218 -23.23 -0.90 0.06
CA ALA A 218 -22.74 -1.75 -1.01
C ALA A 218 -23.54 -3.06 -1.11
N ILE A 219 -23.81 -3.73 0.01
CA ILE A 219 -24.50 -5.03 0.02
C ILE A 219 -26.03 -4.87 -0.11
N LEU A 220 -26.65 -3.97 0.65
CA LEU A 220 -28.11 -3.87 0.74
C LEU A 220 -28.76 -3.36 -0.56
N ASN A 221 -28.04 -2.53 -1.33
CA ASN A 221 -28.54 -1.94 -2.57
C ASN A 221 -27.91 -2.57 -3.82
N ALA A 222 -27.29 -3.75 -3.68
CA ALA A 222 -26.54 -4.38 -4.76
C ALA A 222 -27.34 -4.55 -6.06
N ASP A 223 -28.59 -5.02 -5.96
CA ASP A 223 -29.48 -5.22 -7.11
C ASP A 223 -29.77 -3.90 -7.84
N GLU A 224 -29.91 -2.80 -7.09
CA GLU A 224 -30.12 -1.47 -7.64
C GLU A 224 -28.87 -0.97 -8.36
N TYR A 225 -27.69 -1.16 -7.77
CA TYR A 225 -26.43 -0.79 -8.40
C TYR A 225 -26.17 -1.61 -9.67
N GLN A 226 -26.53 -2.89 -9.70
CA GLN A 226 -26.47 -3.70 -10.92
C GLN A 226 -27.41 -3.19 -12.03
N ARG A 227 -28.60 -2.69 -11.66
CA ARG A 227 -29.48 -2.01 -12.63
C ARG A 227 -28.85 -0.74 -13.18
N TYR A 228 -28.23 0.08 -12.34
CA TYR A 228 -27.53 1.29 -12.79
C TYR A 228 -26.37 0.99 -13.73
N MET A 229 -25.59 -0.06 -13.42
CA MET A 229 -24.56 -0.54 -14.34
C MET A 229 -25.17 -0.94 -15.69
N SER A 230 -26.29 -1.68 -15.69
CA SER A 230 -26.96 -2.15 -16.91
C SER A 230 -27.63 -1.02 -17.73
N GLU A 231 -28.20 -0.02 -17.06
CA GLU A 231 -28.87 1.13 -17.70
C GLU A 231 -27.86 2.05 -18.39
N ALA A 232 -26.71 2.28 -17.74
CA ALA A 232 -25.64 3.13 -18.26
C ALA A 232 -24.89 2.50 -19.45
N SER A 233 -25.17 1.25 -19.78
CA SER A 233 -24.25 0.44 -20.55
C SER A 233 -24.71 0.00 -21.93
N ARG A 234 -25.52 0.81 -22.60
CA ARG A 234 -26.04 0.54 -23.95
C ARG A 234 -24.99 0.14 -25.00
N ASN A 235 -23.69 0.37 -24.75
CA ASN A 235 -22.58 0.02 -25.63
C ASN A 235 -21.54 -0.96 -25.02
N TRP A 236 -21.78 -1.53 -23.84
CA TRP A 236 -20.79 -2.36 -23.14
C TRP A 236 -21.28 -3.80 -22.94
N ASP A 237 -20.39 -4.76 -23.19
CA ASP A 237 -20.65 -6.20 -23.04
C ASP A 237 -20.31 -6.67 -21.62
N PHE A 238 -21.33 -6.84 -20.77
CA PHE A 238 -21.19 -7.28 -19.37
C PHE A 238 -20.73 -8.72 -19.25
N SER A 239 -20.93 -9.55 -20.27
CA SER A 239 -20.48 -10.94 -20.25
C SER A 239 -18.95 -11.07 -20.19
N ARG A 240 -18.23 -9.97 -20.46
CA ARG A 240 -16.77 -9.91 -20.44
C ARG A 240 -16.18 -9.34 -19.15
N LEU A 241 -17.02 -8.90 -18.21
CA LEU A 241 -16.54 -8.34 -16.96
C LEU A 241 -16.06 -9.45 -16.03
N ALA A 242 -14.87 -9.24 -15.45
CA ALA A 242 -14.47 -10.06 -14.32
C ALA A 242 -15.44 -9.83 -13.16
N TYR A 243 -15.74 -10.87 -12.39
CA TYR A 243 -16.65 -10.74 -11.25
C TYR A 243 -16.14 -9.68 -10.24
N MET A 244 -14.81 -9.59 -10.06
CA MET A 244 -14.19 -8.55 -9.24
C MET A 244 -14.47 -7.14 -9.74
N ASP A 245 -14.53 -6.91 -11.07
CA ASP A 245 -14.85 -5.59 -11.63
C ASP A 245 -16.27 -5.16 -11.23
N VAL A 246 -17.22 -6.10 -11.25
CA VAL A 246 -18.60 -5.85 -10.85
C VAL A 246 -18.67 -5.47 -9.36
N VAL A 247 -17.96 -6.19 -8.49
CA VAL A 247 -17.90 -5.89 -7.05
C VAL A 247 -17.29 -4.51 -6.81
N ILE A 248 -16.17 -4.19 -7.46
CA ILE A 248 -15.50 -2.89 -7.33
C ILE A 248 -16.42 -1.75 -7.78
N MET A 249 -17.08 -1.90 -8.93
CA MET A 249 -18.01 -0.88 -9.42
C MET A 249 -19.24 -0.74 -8.52
N GLN A 250 -19.77 -1.82 -7.98
CA GLN A 250 -20.88 -1.81 -7.02
C GLN A 250 -20.54 -0.94 -5.81
N ILE A 251 -19.36 -1.13 -5.22
CA ILE A 251 -18.91 -0.37 -4.04
C ILE A 251 -18.64 1.09 -4.42
N ALA A 252 -18.06 1.36 -5.59
CA ALA A 252 -17.85 2.73 -6.07
C ALA A 252 -19.17 3.49 -6.23
N ILE A 253 -20.20 2.87 -6.82
CA ILE A 253 -21.54 3.45 -6.94
C ILE A 253 -22.14 3.70 -5.55
N ALA A 254 -21.98 2.74 -4.63
CA ALA A 254 -22.42 2.88 -3.25
C ALA A 254 -21.78 4.11 -2.59
N GLU A 255 -20.48 4.31 -2.75
CA GLU A 255 -19.77 5.46 -2.19
C GLU A 255 -20.26 6.78 -2.80
N MET A 256 -20.42 6.84 -4.13
CA MET A 256 -20.91 8.04 -4.83
C MET A 256 -22.27 8.49 -4.33
N LEU A 257 -23.19 7.55 -4.11
CA LEU A 257 -24.57 7.82 -3.68
C LEU A 257 -24.68 8.09 -2.18
N THR A 258 -23.87 7.41 -1.37
CA THR A 258 -24.00 7.46 0.10
C THR A 258 -23.29 8.68 0.71
N PHE A 259 -22.18 9.12 0.12
CA PHE A 259 -21.32 10.14 0.73
C PHE A 259 -21.28 11.43 -0.09
N PRO A 260 -22.16 12.41 0.17
CA PRO A 260 -22.25 13.64 -0.63
C PRO A 260 -20.95 14.46 -0.62
N ASN A 261 -20.16 14.36 0.44
CA ASN A 261 -18.93 15.14 0.63
C ASN A 261 -17.70 14.56 -0.10
N ILE A 262 -17.83 13.40 -0.76
CA ILE A 262 -16.73 12.81 -1.53
C ILE A 262 -16.94 13.12 -3.02
N PRO A 263 -15.99 13.83 -3.68
CA PRO A 263 -16.07 14.08 -5.12
C PRO A 263 -16.06 12.79 -5.92
N ILE A 264 -16.86 12.75 -7.00
CA ILE A 264 -17.00 11.57 -7.87
C ILE A 264 -15.64 11.16 -8.44
N SER A 265 -14.83 12.13 -8.89
CA SER A 265 -13.50 11.87 -9.45
C SER A 265 -12.55 11.19 -8.46
N VAL A 266 -12.63 11.55 -7.18
CA VAL A 266 -11.84 10.91 -6.11
C VAL A 266 -12.28 9.45 -5.97
N THR A 267 -13.58 9.20 -5.80
CA THR A 267 -14.10 7.82 -5.72
C THR A 267 -13.68 6.99 -6.94
N ILE A 268 -13.80 7.52 -8.16
CA ILE A 268 -13.39 6.79 -9.38
C ILE A 268 -11.91 6.43 -9.32
N ASN A 269 -11.03 7.39 -9.00
CA ASN A 269 -9.59 7.13 -8.96
C ASN A 269 -9.22 6.03 -7.96
N GLU A 270 -9.78 6.09 -6.75
CA GLU A 270 -9.52 5.12 -5.68
C GLU A 270 -9.93 3.70 -6.08
N PHE A 271 -11.13 3.51 -6.64
CA PHE A 271 -11.59 2.19 -7.08
C PHE A 271 -10.91 1.71 -8.39
N VAL A 272 -10.39 2.62 -9.21
CA VAL A 272 -9.54 2.27 -10.36
C VAL A 272 -8.20 1.72 -9.91
N ASP A 273 -7.61 2.26 -8.85
CA ASP A 273 -6.36 1.75 -8.28
C ASP A 273 -6.57 0.38 -7.62
N LEU A 274 -7.68 0.19 -6.89
CA LEU A 274 -8.07 -1.13 -6.39
C LEU A 274 -8.28 -2.16 -7.51
N ALA A 275 -8.85 -1.76 -8.64
CA ALA A 275 -9.02 -2.65 -9.78
C ALA A 275 -7.71 -3.11 -10.41
N LYS A 276 -6.67 -2.26 -10.39
CA LYS A 276 -5.33 -2.65 -10.87
C LYS A 276 -4.69 -3.70 -9.96
N LEU A 277 -5.00 -3.64 -8.67
CA LEU A 277 -4.45 -4.56 -7.66
C LEU A 277 -5.19 -5.91 -7.64
N TYR A 278 -6.53 -5.89 -7.68
CA TYR A 278 -7.34 -7.08 -7.40
C TYR A 278 -8.00 -7.73 -8.62
N SER A 279 -7.93 -7.12 -9.80
CA SER A 279 -8.60 -7.62 -11.01
C SER A 279 -7.62 -7.82 -12.16
N THR A 280 -8.08 -7.70 -13.40
CA THR A 280 -7.24 -7.94 -14.59
C THR A 280 -6.41 -6.70 -14.96
N HIS A 281 -5.30 -6.89 -15.69
CA HIS A 281 -4.48 -5.78 -16.19
C HIS A 281 -5.25 -4.73 -17.02
N LYS A 282 -6.41 -5.08 -17.60
CA LYS A 282 -7.24 -4.15 -18.39
C LYS A 282 -8.35 -3.49 -17.57
N SER A 283 -8.61 -3.96 -16.35
CA SER A 283 -9.75 -3.55 -15.53
C SER A 283 -9.72 -2.07 -15.15
N GLY A 284 -8.55 -1.53 -14.78
CA GLY A 284 -8.45 -0.12 -14.37
C GLY A 284 -8.96 0.87 -15.42
N GLY A 285 -8.55 0.72 -16.68
CA GLY A 285 -9.02 1.60 -17.77
C GLY A 285 -10.51 1.40 -18.09
N TYR A 286 -11.00 0.17 -17.98
CA TYR A 286 -12.40 -0.17 -18.23
C TYR A 286 -13.33 0.40 -17.15
N ILE A 287 -13.02 0.14 -15.88
CA ILE A 287 -13.79 0.62 -14.72
C ILE A 287 -13.82 2.14 -14.70
N ASN A 288 -12.71 2.81 -14.99
CA ASN A 288 -12.68 4.27 -15.10
C ASN A 288 -13.74 4.79 -16.08
N GLY A 289 -13.77 4.23 -17.30
CA GLY A 289 -14.73 4.64 -18.33
C GLY A 289 -16.18 4.30 -17.99
N MET A 290 -16.41 3.17 -17.34
CA MET A 290 -17.75 2.72 -16.97
C MET A 290 -18.32 3.53 -15.80
N LEU A 291 -17.54 3.75 -14.73
CA LEU A 291 -17.95 4.58 -13.60
C LEU A 291 -18.22 6.03 -14.02
N ASP A 292 -17.40 6.58 -14.93
CA ASP A 292 -17.66 7.89 -15.56
C ASP A 292 -19.04 7.95 -16.23
N ALA A 293 -19.38 6.92 -17.00
CA ALA A 293 -20.64 6.84 -17.73
C ALA A 293 -21.83 6.66 -16.79
N ILE A 294 -21.68 5.81 -15.77
CA ILE A 294 -22.70 5.58 -14.74
C ILE A 294 -22.95 6.86 -13.96
N ALA A 295 -21.90 7.54 -13.48
CA ALA A 295 -22.03 8.77 -12.71
C ALA A 295 -22.80 9.86 -13.48
N ARG A 296 -22.51 10.03 -14.78
CA ARG A 296 -23.25 10.95 -15.66
C ARG A 296 -24.72 10.54 -15.81
N HIS A 297 -24.97 9.27 -16.07
CA HIS A 297 -26.33 8.76 -16.21
C HIS A 297 -27.16 8.98 -14.92
N LEU A 298 -26.56 8.77 -13.75
CA LEU A 298 -27.22 9.01 -12.46
C LEU A 298 -27.53 10.48 -12.23
N ILE A 299 -26.67 11.40 -12.69
CA ILE A 299 -26.94 12.85 -12.64
C ILE A 299 -28.06 13.24 -13.62
N ASP A 300 -27.96 12.78 -14.87
CA ASP A 300 -28.96 13.09 -15.91
C ASP A 300 -30.36 12.60 -15.53
N THR A 301 -30.44 11.50 -14.78
CA THR A 301 -31.70 10.93 -14.27
C THR A 301 -32.13 11.47 -12.89
N GLY A 302 -31.37 12.39 -12.30
CA GLY A 302 -31.65 12.99 -11.00
C GLY A 302 -31.46 12.06 -9.80
N LYS A 303 -30.90 10.86 -10.01
CA LYS A 303 -30.62 9.86 -8.95
C LYS A 303 -29.37 10.22 -8.14
N LEU A 304 -28.45 11.01 -8.71
CA LEU A 304 -27.25 11.52 -8.03
C LEU A 304 -27.22 13.05 -8.10
N VAL A 305 -27.23 13.71 -6.95
CA VAL A 305 -27.15 15.17 -6.84
C VAL A 305 -25.72 15.56 -6.50
N LYS A 306 -24.83 15.51 -7.50
CA LYS A 306 -23.43 15.95 -7.40
C LYS A 306 -22.99 16.62 -8.70
N PHE A 307 -21.95 17.43 -8.63
CA PHE A 307 -21.32 18.03 -9.81
C PHE A 307 -20.23 17.11 -10.37
N ILE A 308 -20.15 16.99 -11.70
CA ILE A 308 -19.03 16.37 -12.42
C ILE A 308 -18.32 17.46 -13.20
N ASP A 309 -17.01 17.57 -13.04
CA ASP A 309 -16.20 18.49 -13.85
C ASP A 309 -16.33 18.13 -15.34
N PRO A 310 -16.51 19.13 -16.23
CA PRO A 310 -16.51 18.87 -17.66
C PRO A 310 -15.18 18.22 -18.06
N LYS A 311 -15.25 17.17 -18.90
CA LYS A 311 -14.03 16.51 -19.40
C LYS A 311 -13.14 17.57 -20.05
N PRO A 312 -11.83 17.63 -19.75
CA PRO A 312 -10.94 18.52 -20.47
C PRO A 312 -11.08 18.21 -21.96
N GLU A 313 -11.41 19.22 -22.77
CA GLU A 313 -11.48 19.07 -24.21
C GLU A 313 -10.15 18.50 -24.68
N LYS A 314 -10.20 17.37 -25.39
CA LYS A 314 -9.01 16.87 -26.07
C LYS A 314 -8.51 18.01 -26.97
N PRO A 315 -7.24 18.43 -26.88
CA PRO A 315 -6.74 19.50 -27.74
C PRO A 315 -7.07 19.12 -29.18
N ALA A 316 -7.73 20.05 -29.90
CA ALA A 316 -8.12 19.85 -31.27
C ALA A 316 -6.92 19.28 -32.04
N LYS A 317 -7.11 18.14 -32.72
CA LYS A 317 -6.05 17.52 -33.51
C LYS A 317 -5.55 18.57 -34.51
N VAL A 318 -4.35 19.10 -34.28
CA VAL A 318 -3.70 20.00 -35.24
C VAL A 318 -3.64 19.25 -36.57
N PRO A 319 -4.20 19.79 -37.67
CA PRO A 319 -4.16 19.11 -38.95
C PRO A 319 -2.70 18.83 -39.30
N LYS A 320 -2.39 17.56 -39.58
CA LYS A 320 -1.04 17.14 -39.94
C LYS A 320 -0.61 17.93 -41.19
N ALA A 321 0.50 18.65 -41.09
CA ALA A 321 1.11 19.33 -42.22
C ALA A 321 1.32 18.34 -43.38
N PRO A 322 1.08 18.74 -44.64
CA PRO A 322 1.25 17.87 -45.78
C PRO A 322 2.70 17.38 -45.86
N LYS A 323 2.88 16.06 -46.07
CA LYS A 323 4.20 15.43 -46.22
C LYS A 323 4.94 16.07 -47.40
N VAL A 324 6.04 16.75 -47.12
CA VAL A 324 6.99 17.21 -48.15
C VAL A 324 7.57 15.96 -48.84
N MET A 325 7.34 15.83 -50.14
CA MET A 325 7.92 14.76 -50.97
C MET A 325 9.45 14.86 -50.94
N LYS A 326 10.13 13.83 -50.43
CA LYS A 326 11.60 13.74 -50.52
C LYS A 326 11.99 13.58 -51.99
N ALA A 327 12.85 14.48 -52.48
CA ALA A 327 13.43 14.43 -53.81
C ALA A 327 14.19 13.10 -54.02
N VAL A 328 13.88 12.43 -55.13
CA VAL A 328 14.53 11.20 -55.58
C VAL A 328 15.94 11.54 -56.06
N LYS A 329 16.97 11.00 -55.40
CA LYS A 329 18.36 11.03 -55.90
C LYS A 329 18.49 10.06 -57.08
N VAL A 330 18.67 10.60 -58.27
CA VAL A 330 18.97 9.83 -59.50
C VAL A 330 20.42 9.35 -59.47
N LYS A 331 20.65 8.04 -59.59
CA LYS A 331 21.99 7.44 -59.82
C LYS A 331 22.34 7.55 -61.31
N PRO A 332 23.59 7.85 -61.70
CA PRO A 332 23.97 7.91 -63.10
C PRO A 332 24.17 6.50 -63.68
N SER A 333 23.52 6.22 -64.80
CA SER A 333 23.60 4.97 -65.56
C SER A 333 24.89 4.88 -66.38
N GLY A 334 25.56 3.73 -66.33
CA GLY A 334 26.76 3.44 -67.11
C GLY A 334 26.53 3.47 -68.63
N ARG A 335 27.50 4.02 -69.36
CA ARG A 335 27.55 4.02 -70.83
C ARG A 335 27.98 2.64 -71.36
N LYS A 336 27.18 2.11 -72.27
CA LYS A 336 27.49 0.94 -73.10
C LYS A 336 28.58 1.28 -74.12
N ARG A 337 29.53 0.34 -74.26
CA ARG A 337 30.46 0.15 -75.37
C ARG A 337 29.70 0.09 -76.71
N ILE A 338 30.16 0.85 -77.70
CA ILE A 338 29.98 0.54 -79.13
C ILE A 338 31.36 0.70 -79.80
N ILE A 339 31.76 -0.34 -80.52
CA ILE A 339 32.96 -0.47 -81.34
C ILE A 339 32.59 -0.12 -82.79
N ARG A 340 33.43 0.64 -83.51
CA ARG A 340 33.77 0.58 -84.95
C ARG A 340 34.69 1.77 -85.27
N ASN A 341 35.99 1.56 -85.52
CA ASN A 341 36.67 1.12 -86.75
C ASN A 341 37.19 2.31 -87.57
N LYS A 342 38.54 2.34 -87.76
CA LYS A 342 39.32 2.74 -88.96
C LYS A 342 39.15 4.19 -89.46
N GLU A 343 40.14 4.90 -90.00
CA GLU A 343 41.34 4.57 -90.77
C GLU A 343 42.23 5.85 -90.82
N GLU A 344 43.53 5.65 -91.08
CA GLU A 344 44.59 6.62 -91.47
C GLU A 344 45.13 7.66 -90.47
#